data_AF-A0A7J3R0R4-F1
#
_entry.id   AF-A0A7J3R0R4-F1
#
_cell.length_a   1.000
_cell.length_b   1.000
_cell.length_c   1.000
_cell.angle_alpha   90.00
_cell.angle_beta   90.00
_cell.angle_gamma   90.00
#
_symmetry.space_group_name_H-M   'P 1'
#
loop_
_entity.id
_entity.type
_entity.pdbx_description
1 polymer ?
#
loop_
_entity_poly.entity_id
_entity_poly.type
_entity_poly.pdbx_seq_one_letter_code
_entity_poly.pdbx_strand_id
1 'polypeptide(L)'
;MKTQQKLEPTIEINTHENKVVRDQLLIDAIDEVLTSLGNHCKHVVYDYLKKELDMNREEIPRRIEDFAEALKQLFGQASTLLEIEIMKQLKMKAPDFKCVIKRNELSFAQYVMAVSNRA
;
A
#
# COMPACT_ATOMS: atom_id res chain seq x y z
N MET A 1 -36.06 -25.24 -39.37
CA MET A 1 -36.17 -24.88 -37.94
C MET A 1 -34.79 -24.50 -37.45
N LYS A 2 -34.56 -23.22 -37.14
CA LYS A 2 -33.31 -22.72 -36.58
C LYS A 2 -33.50 -22.64 -35.07
N THR A 3 -32.76 -23.44 -34.30
CA THR A 3 -32.72 -23.29 -32.84
C THR A 3 -31.40 -22.62 -32.49
N GLN A 4 -31.53 -21.52 -31.75
CA GLN A 4 -30.49 -20.55 -31.48
C GLN A 4 -29.38 -21.14 -30.60
N GLN A 5 -28.13 -20.90 -31.00
CA GLN A 5 -26.95 -21.14 -30.19
C GLN A 5 -26.93 -20.10 -29.06
N LYS A 6 -27.12 -20.57 -27.82
CA LYS A 6 -26.99 -19.77 -26.61
C LYS A 6 -25.52 -19.42 -26.45
N LEU A 7 -25.18 -18.15 -26.69
CA LEU A 7 -23.87 -17.60 -26.38
C LEU A 7 -23.81 -17.43 -24.85
N GLU A 8 -23.24 -18.41 -24.16
CA GLU A 8 -22.82 -18.23 -22.76
C GLU A 8 -21.70 -17.17 -22.77
N PRO A 9 -21.75 -16.11 -21.95
CA PRO A 9 -20.63 -15.20 -21.82
C PRO A 9 -19.53 -15.93 -21.05
N THR A 10 -18.55 -16.47 -21.77
CA THR A 10 -17.28 -16.86 -21.17
C THR A 10 -16.58 -15.57 -20.72
N ILE A 11 -16.74 -15.21 -19.45
CA ILE A 11 -15.87 -14.22 -18.83
C ILE A 11 -14.53 -14.93 -18.63
N GLU A 12 -13.66 -14.85 -19.63
CA GLU A 12 -12.24 -15.13 -19.46
C GLU A 12 -11.70 -14.05 -18.51
N ILE A 13 -11.70 -14.36 -17.22
CA ILE A 13 -11.05 -13.52 -16.23
C ILE A 13 -9.54 -13.70 -16.49
N ASN A 14 -8.93 -12.81 -17.26
CA ASN A 14 -7.49 -12.77 -17.48
C ASN A 14 -6.80 -12.54 -16.12
N THR A 15 -6.46 -13.62 -15.43
CA THR A 15 -5.86 -13.61 -14.09
C THR A 15 -4.50 -12.91 -14.08
N HIS A 16 -3.82 -12.85 -15.23
CA HIS A 16 -2.54 -12.17 -15.42
C HIS A 16 -2.70 -10.64 -15.48
N GLU A 17 -3.65 -10.13 -16.24
CA GLU A 17 -3.93 -8.69 -16.35
C GLU A 17 -4.40 -8.11 -15.02
N ASN A 18 -5.28 -8.83 -14.31
CA ASN A 18 -5.74 -8.44 -12.98
C ASN A 18 -4.60 -8.38 -11.95
N LYS A 19 -3.59 -9.25 -12.08
CA LYS A 19 -2.40 -9.22 -11.20
C LYS A 19 -1.51 -8.02 -11.49
N VAL A 20 -1.18 -7.76 -12.76
CA VAL A 20 -0.31 -6.64 -13.15
C VAL A 20 -0.94 -5.31 -12.77
N VAL A 21 -2.25 -5.15 -13.02
CA VAL A 21 -3.00 -3.96 -12.61
C VAL A 21 -2.92 -3.78 -11.09
N ARG A 22 -3.12 -4.84 -10.31
CA ARG A 22 -3.04 -4.76 -8.84
C ARG A 22 -1.65 -4.43 -8.31
N ASP A 23 -0.61 -4.98 -8.93
CA ASP A 23 0.78 -4.69 -8.58
C ASP A 23 1.11 -3.21 -8.84
N GLN A 24 0.60 -2.65 -9.95
CA GLN A 24 0.73 -1.23 -10.27
C GLN A 24 -0.04 -0.35 -9.27
N LEU A 25 -1.26 -0.73 -8.87
CA LEU A 25 -2.03 0.04 -7.90
C LEU A 25 -1.34 0.11 -6.52
N LEU A 26 -0.67 -0.96 -6.09
CA LEU A 26 0.15 -0.97 -4.87
C LEU A 26 1.32 -0.01 -5.02
N ILE A 27 2.06 -0.12 -6.11
CA ILE A 27 3.21 0.72 -6.41
C ILE A 27 2.82 2.20 -6.45
N ASP A 28 1.69 2.55 -7.09
CA ASP A 28 1.17 3.91 -7.15
C ASP A 28 0.77 4.43 -5.76
N ALA A 29 0.14 3.59 -4.93
CA ALA A 29 -0.19 3.94 -3.55
C ALA A 29 1.06 4.24 -2.72
N ILE A 30 2.14 3.46 -2.89
CA ILE A 30 3.42 3.70 -2.21
C ILE A 30 4.04 5.01 -2.67
N ASP A 31 4.11 5.24 -3.98
CA ASP A 31 4.63 6.47 -4.57
C ASP A 31 3.92 7.70 -4.04
N GLU A 32 2.59 7.67 -3.97
CA GLU A 32 1.77 8.77 -3.47
C GLU A 32 2.04 9.05 -1.99
N VAL A 33 2.09 8.03 -1.14
CA VAL A 33 2.38 8.20 0.29
C VAL A 33 3.79 8.77 0.50
N LEU A 34 4.81 8.21 -0.15
CA LEU A 34 6.18 8.69 0.01
C LEU A 34 6.36 10.10 -0.57
N THR A 35 5.70 10.41 -1.69
CA THR A 35 5.70 11.75 -2.28
C THR A 35 5.01 12.76 -1.35
N SER A 36 3.99 12.35 -0.60
CA SER A 36 3.29 13.22 0.35
C SER A 36 4.17 13.66 1.53
N LEU A 37 5.20 12.88 1.88
CA LEU A 37 6.23 13.28 2.85
C LEU A 37 7.28 14.21 2.23
N GLY A 38 7.39 14.21 0.90
CA GLY A 38 8.35 14.96 0.11
C GLY A 38 9.00 14.09 -0.97
N ASN A 39 9.21 14.65 -2.16
CA ASN A 39 9.86 13.93 -3.27
C ASN A 39 11.22 13.33 -2.87
N HIS A 40 12.00 14.05 -2.05
CA HIS A 40 13.28 13.54 -1.56
C HIS A 40 13.13 12.31 -0.67
N CYS A 41 12.09 12.23 0.17
CA CYS A 41 11.82 11.04 0.99
C CYS A 41 11.57 9.80 0.13
N LYS A 42 10.79 9.93 -0.95
CA LYS A 42 10.60 8.84 -1.91
C LYS A 42 11.93 8.37 -2.52
N HIS A 43 12.78 9.30 -2.94
CA HIS A 43 14.11 8.97 -3.45
C HIS A 43 14.97 8.25 -2.41
N VAL A 44 15.01 8.72 -1.17
CA VAL A 44 15.77 8.09 -0.09
C VAL A 44 15.30 6.65 0.15
N VAL A 45 14.00 6.40 0.16
CA VAL A 45 13.46 5.04 0.33
C VAL A 45 13.88 4.14 -0.83
N TYR A 46 13.71 4.57 -2.08
CA TYR A 46 14.08 3.73 -3.23
C TYR A 46 15.59 3.55 -3.38
N ASP A 47 16.38 4.56 -3.05
CA ASP A 47 17.84 4.43 -2.97
C ASP A 47 18.27 3.41 -1.92
N TYR A 48 17.62 3.41 -0.75
CA TYR A 48 17.89 2.43 0.30
C TYR A 48 17.53 1.01 -0.15
N LEU A 49 16.34 0.80 -0.74
CA LEU A 49 15.95 -0.51 -1.29
C LEU A 49 16.98 -1.00 -2.31
N LYS A 50 17.45 -0.11 -3.19
CA LYS A 50 18.39 -0.50 -4.23
C LYS A 50 19.77 -0.82 -3.67
N LYS A 51 20.27 -0.04 -2.71
CA LYS A 51 21.64 -0.18 -2.17
C LYS A 51 21.76 -1.30 -1.16
N GLU A 52 20.78 -1.45 -0.28
CA GLU A 52 20.86 -2.36 0.86
C GLU A 52 20.21 -3.73 0.58
N LEU A 53 19.22 -3.79 -0.33
CA LEU A 53 18.42 -5.00 -0.57
C LEU A 53 18.47 -5.51 -2.02
N ASP A 54 19.27 -4.84 -2.88
CA ASP A 54 19.29 -4.98 -4.34
C ASP A 54 17.87 -5.11 -4.93
N MET A 55 16.98 -4.25 -4.45
CA MET A 55 15.55 -4.33 -4.74
C MET A 55 15.10 -3.11 -5.51
N ASN A 56 14.55 -3.32 -6.70
CA ASN A 56 13.96 -2.25 -7.50
C ASN A 56 12.49 -2.01 -7.08
N ARG A 57 11.97 -0.83 -7.42
CA ARG A 57 10.59 -0.41 -7.11
C ARG A 57 9.55 -1.40 -7.62
N GLU A 58 9.75 -1.96 -8.81
CA GLU A 58 8.84 -2.89 -9.47
C GLU A 58 8.79 -4.28 -8.79
N GLU A 59 9.74 -4.56 -7.90
CA GLU A 59 9.82 -5.81 -7.15
C GLU A 59 9.05 -5.75 -5.83
N ILE A 60 8.64 -4.56 -5.37
CA ILE A 60 7.89 -4.35 -4.12
C ILE A 60 6.68 -5.27 -3.98
N PRO A 61 5.82 -5.45 -5.01
CA PRO A 61 4.66 -6.35 -4.89
C PRO A 61 5.02 -7.82 -4.61
N ARG A 62 6.24 -8.26 -4.95
CA ARG A 62 6.71 -9.64 -4.73
C ARG A 62 7.60 -9.79 -3.48
N ARG A 63 8.11 -8.68 -2.94
CA ARG A 63 9.02 -8.63 -1.79
C ARG A 63 8.50 -7.61 -0.77
N ILE A 64 7.22 -7.71 -0.43
CA ILE A 64 6.53 -6.70 0.38
C ILE A 64 7.03 -6.70 1.83
N GLU A 65 7.46 -7.85 2.35
CA GLU A 65 8.07 -7.99 3.67
C GLU A 65 9.41 -7.24 3.75
N ASP A 66 10.25 -7.37 2.71
CA ASP A 66 11.53 -6.65 2.61
C ASP A 66 11.31 -5.14 2.57
N PHE A 67 10.27 -4.69 1.85
CA PHE A 67 9.88 -3.29 1.80
C PHE A 67 9.38 -2.77 3.16
N ALA A 68 8.55 -3.54 3.86
CA ALA A 68 8.07 -3.17 5.19
C ALA A 68 9.23 -3.06 6.20
N GLU A 69 10.18 -4.00 6.15
CA GLU A 69 11.38 -3.92 6.98
C GLU A 69 12.24 -2.70 6.62
N ALA A 70 12.40 -2.38 5.32
CA ALA A 70 13.10 -1.17 4.91
C ALA A 70 12.45 0.12 5.45
N LEU A 71 11.11 0.21 5.43
CA LEU A 71 10.40 1.33 6.04
C LEU A 71 10.68 1.41 7.55
N LYS A 72 10.72 0.27 8.23
CA LYS A 72 11.04 0.21 9.66
C LYS A 72 12.48 0.59 9.96
N GLN A 73 13.44 0.24 9.11
CA GLN A 73 14.84 0.66 9.25
C GLN A 73 15.01 2.17 9.05
N LEU A 74 14.29 2.76 8.08
CA LEU A 74 14.37 4.19 7.77
C LEU A 74 13.58 5.08 8.72
N PHE A 75 12.38 4.66 9.12
CA PHE A 75 11.43 5.49 9.88
C PHE A 75 11.17 4.97 11.30
N GLY A 76 11.79 3.87 11.70
CA GLY A 76 11.60 3.27 13.02
C GLY A 76 10.13 2.90 13.25
N GLN A 77 9.59 3.24 14.43
CA GLN A 77 8.20 2.98 14.79
C GLN A 77 7.18 3.76 13.92
N ALA A 78 7.60 4.88 13.32
CA ALA A 78 6.72 5.69 12.47
C ALA A 78 6.39 5.00 11.14
N SER A 79 7.15 3.96 10.75
CA SER A 79 6.81 3.07 9.62
C SER A 79 5.38 2.54 9.68
N THR A 80 4.88 2.22 10.88
CA THR A 80 3.50 1.76 11.10
C THR A 80 2.46 2.75 10.55
N LEU A 81 2.72 4.07 10.65
CA LEU A 81 1.83 5.08 10.10
C LEU A 81 1.88 5.11 8.56
N LEU A 82 3.05 4.87 7.98
CA LEU A 82 3.23 4.79 6.53
C LEU A 82 2.54 3.55 5.97
N GLU A 83 2.69 2.40 6.61
CA GLU A 83 1.98 1.17 6.25
C GLU A 83 0.47 1.38 6.27
N ILE A 84 -0.06 1.98 7.34
CA ILE A 84 -1.48 2.32 7.45
C ILE A 84 -1.92 3.23 6.30
N GLU A 85 -1.12 4.25 5.95
CA GLU A 85 -1.48 5.18 4.88
C GLU A 85 -1.43 4.52 3.50
N ILE A 86 -0.44 3.67 3.23
CA ILE A 86 -0.34 2.88 1.99
C ILE A 86 -1.57 1.96 1.87
N MET A 87 -1.97 1.30 2.95
CA MET A 87 -3.16 0.44 2.96
C MET A 87 -4.44 1.22 2.68
N LYS A 88 -4.58 2.45 3.21
CA LYS A 88 -5.73 3.32 2.90
C LYS A 88 -5.74 3.71 1.43
N GLN A 89 -4.61 4.15 0.88
CA GLN A 89 -4.50 4.52 -0.52
C GLN A 89 -4.82 3.35 -1.44
N LEU A 90 -4.30 2.16 -1.13
CA LEU A 90 -4.59 0.95 -1.88
C LEU A 90 -6.07 0.59 -1.83
N LYS A 91 -6.74 0.71 -0.68
CA LYS A 91 -8.19 0.47 -0.55
C LYS A 91 -9.02 1.45 -1.39
N MET A 92 -8.59 2.71 -1.50
CA MET A 92 -9.26 3.71 -2.35
C MET A 92 -9.14 3.34 -3.84
N LYS A 93 -7.98 2.82 -4.26
CA LYS A 93 -7.71 2.40 -5.64
C LYS A 93 -8.33 1.06 -6.00
N ALA A 94 -8.46 0.16 -5.03
CA ALA A 94 -9.03 -1.19 -5.20
C ALA A 94 -10.09 -1.46 -4.12
N PRO A 95 -11.34 -0.99 -4.31
CA PRO A 95 -12.42 -1.13 -3.33
C PRO A 95 -12.77 -2.58 -2.99
N ASP A 96 -12.56 -3.50 -3.94
CA ASP A 96 -12.80 -4.94 -3.77
C ASP A 96 -11.78 -5.62 -2.85
N PHE A 97 -10.70 -4.92 -2.50
CA PHE A 97 -9.67 -5.41 -1.59
C PHE A 97 -10.20 -5.40 -0.14
N LYS A 98 -10.69 -6.54 0.34
CA LYS A 98 -11.17 -6.71 1.71
C LYS A 98 -10.01 -6.76 2.69
N CYS A 99 -9.67 -5.62 3.29
CA CYS A 99 -8.77 -5.56 4.44
C CYS A 99 -9.54 -5.18 5.71
N VAL A 100 -9.52 -6.07 6.72
CA VAL A 100 -10.03 -5.77 8.07
C VAL A 100 -8.88 -5.22 8.89
N ILE A 101 -8.79 -3.88 8.95
CA ILE A 101 -7.83 -3.19 9.81
C ILE A 101 -8.38 -3.25 11.24
N LYS A 102 -7.77 -4.08 12.10
CA LYS A 102 -8.04 -4.03 13.54
C LYS A 102 -7.30 -2.83 14.12
N ARG A 103 -8.02 -1.74 14.39
CA ARG A 103 -7.50 -0.62 15.19
C ARG A 103 -7.42 -1.06 16.65
N ASN A 104 -6.23 -1.03 17.25
CA ASN A 104 -6.12 -0.88 18.70
C ASN A 104 -6.25 0.62 19.06
N GLU A 105 -6.84 0.88 20.22
CA GLU A 105 -7.47 2.14 20.62
C GLU A 105 -6.51 3.06 21.45
N LEU A 106 -6.43 4.37 21.10
CA LEU A 106 -5.66 5.52 21.69
C LEU A 106 -4.10 5.53 21.54
N SER A 107 -3.34 6.63 21.31
CA SER A 107 -3.58 8.05 20.96
C SER A 107 -2.27 8.84 20.68
N PHE A 108 -2.27 9.89 19.84
CA PHE A 108 -1.29 11.02 19.93
C PHE A 108 -1.98 12.29 20.42
N ALA A 109 -3.13 12.63 19.82
CA ALA A 109 -3.89 13.81 20.20
C ALA A 109 -4.74 13.61 21.47
N GLN A 110 -5.17 12.39 21.81
CA GLN A 110 -5.87 12.16 23.09
C GLN A 110 -4.87 12.18 24.26
N TYR A 111 -3.59 11.89 24.01
CA TYR A 111 -2.47 12.16 24.91
C TYR A 111 -2.27 13.67 25.07
N VAL A 112 -2.13 14.42 23.98
CA VAL A 112 -1.88 15.87 24.04
C VAL A 112 -3.07 16.66 24.63
N MET A 113 -4.30 16.40 24.20
CA MET A 113 -5.49 17.09 24.73
C MET A 113 -5.87 16.69 26.16
N ALA A 114 -5.38 15.56 26.68
CA ALA A 114 -5.54 15.22 28.09
C ALA A 114 -4.58 16.04 29.00
N VAL A 115 -3.43 16.51 28.48
CA VAL A 115 -2.49 17.37 29.22
C VAL A 115 -2.83 18.86 29.05
N SER A 116 -3.30 19.27 27.88
CA SER A 116 -3.54 20.69 27.56
C SER A 116 -4.81 21.30 28.19
N ASN A 117 -5.69 20.52 28.83
CA ASN A 117 -6.96 20.99 29.41
C ASN A 117 -7.03 20.94 30.96
N ARG A 118 -5.89 20.87 31.68
CA ARG A 118 -5.84 20.84 33.17
C ARG A 118 -5.01 21.96 33.84
N ALA A 119 -4.73 23.06 33.15
CA ALA A 119 -4.10 24.25 33.73
C ALA A 119 -4.99 25.48 33.56
#